data_AF-A0A3S1XFJ7-F1
#
_entry.id   AF-A0A3S1XFJ7-F1
#
_cell.length_a   1.000
_cell.length_b   1.000
_cell.length_c   1.000
_cell.angle_alpha   90.00
_cell.angle_beta   90.00
_cell.angle_gamma   90.00
#
_symmetry.space_group_name_H-M   'P 1'
#
loop_
_entity.id
_entity.type
_entity.pdbx_description
1 polymer ?
#
loop_
_entity_poly.entity_id
_entity_poly.type
_entity_poly.pdbx_seq_one_letter_code
_entity_poly.pdbx_strand_id
1 'polypeptide(L)'
;PALGAPAGTSSSAAASKPPIEQRMLLGAAEVVRYCAANTILAAAAPLLMLFGQLRLMPVERQAEPLAQHVAEAIEKFDRTVEKSDVAEEDARIARYVLCETADDLIGNLPWPGKDDWSQRSMSWQFFHTQSSGTGFYEALNKILAHPETHYDLLELMHVCLSLGFEGQYRGVRREDNNLERVRRDVYETLRYFRTRAGEDISPRWQGLAETMAQSSARLPLWVVAASASALLAAAFFALRVFISNEGDAAAGELLALNPSIPVAIERASVAPLVEPAKVAPPAANAQIDRIRAALAKDVEGGG
;
A
#
# COMPACT_ATOMS: atom_id res chain seq x y z
N PRO A 1 35.07 65.95 -33.27
CA PRO A 1 34.96 65.33 -31.92
C PRO A 1 33.96 66.12 -31.05
N ALA A 2 32.83 65.60 -30.58
CA ALA A 2 32.30 64.25 -30.52
C ALA A 2 30.77 64.33 -30.61
N LEU A 3 30.16 63.29 -31.18
CA LEU A 3 28.72 63.08 -31.22
C LEU A 3 28.18 62.79 -29.81
N GLY A 4 27.05 63.39 -29.44
CA GLY A 4 26.25 63.00 -28.29
C GLY A 4 24.90 62.48 -28.76
N ALA A 5 24.69 61.18 -28.69
CA ALA A 5 23.43 60.51 -29.00
C ALA A 5 22.42 60.61 -27.84
N PRO A 6 21.10 60.73 -28.11
CA PRO A 6 20.09 60.42 -27.11
C PRO A 6 19.72 58.93 -27.20
N ALA A 7 20.09 58.18 -26.18
CA ALA A 7 19.66 56.79 -25.98
C ALA A 7 18.44 56.74 -25.04
N GLY A 8 17.40 56.03 -25.49
CA GLY A 8 16.55 55.20 -24.63
C GLY A 8 15.39 55.87 -23.89
N THR A 9 14.16 55.53 -24.27
CA THR A 9 13.35 54.57 -23.50
C THR A 9 12.03 54.36 -24.23
N SER A 10 12.00 53.36 -25.12
CA SER A 10 10.74 52.72 -25.51
C SER A 10 10.22 51.99 -24.28
N SER A 11 9.21 52.57 -23.63
CA SER A 11 8.43 51.92 -22.60
C SER A 11 7.72 50.71 -23.23
N SER A 12 8.33 49.54 -23.09
CA SER A 12 7.68 48.27 -23.35
C SER A 12 6.59 48.12 -22.29
N ALA A 13 5.35 48.42 -22.68
CA ALA A 13 4.17 48.12 -21.87
C ALA A 13 4.15 46.60 -21.65
N ALA A 14 4.58 46.18 -20.45
CA ALA A 14 4.41 44.83 -19.98
C ALA A 14 2.92 44.50 -20.08
N ALA A 15 2.57 43.56 -20.95
CA ALA A 15 1.21 43.08 -21.11
C ALA A 15 0.71 42.60 -19.73
N SER A 16 -0.24 43.35 -19.16
CA SER A 16 -0.94 42.96 -17.95
C SER A 16 -1.62 41.62 -18.22
N LYS A 17 -1.23 40.59 -17.45
CA LYS A 17 -1.94 39.31 -17.44
C LYS A 17 -3.43 39.58 -17.24
N PRO A 18 -4.34 38.93 -18.00
CA PRO A 18 -5.76 39.13 -17.78
C PRO A 18 -6.09 38.74 -16.33
N PRO A 19 -6.90 39.54 -15.62
CA PRO A 19 -7.35 39.19 -14.27
C PRO A 19 -8.05 37.83 -14.34
N ILE A 20 -7.73 36.94 -13.40
CA ILE A 20 -8.45 35.68 -13.27
C ILE A 20 -9.89 36.04 -12.89
N GLU A 21 -10.86 35.63 -13.71
CA GLU A 21 -12.28 35.88 -13.43
C GLU A 21 -12.71 35.17 -12.15
N GLN A 22 -13.42 35.89 -11.27
CA GLN A 22 -13.90 35.39 -9.97
C GLN A 22 -14.61 34.03 -10.08
N ARG A 23 -15.37 33.79 -11.15
CA ARG A 23 -16.06 32.51 -11.41
C ARG A 23 -15.12 31.31 -11.50
N MET A 24 -13.92 31.47 -12.05
CA MET A 24 -12.95 30.39 -12.14
C MET A 24 -12.40 30.00 -10.77
N LEU A 25 -12.25 30.97 -9.85
CA LEU A 25 -11.80 30.70 -8.49
C LEU A 25 -12.84 29.96 -7.66
N LEU A 26 -14.10 30.41 -7.75
CA LEU A 26 -15.21 29.78 -7.06
C LEU A 26 -15.35 28.31 -7.49
N GLY A 27 -15.22 28.01 -8.79
CA GLY A 27 -15.25 26.63 -9.29
C GLY A 27 -14.05 25.78 -8.87
N ALA A 28 -12.86 26.36 -8.71
CA ALA A 28 -11.66 25.62 -8.32
C ALA A 28 -11.70 25.14 -6.86
N ALA A 29 -12.32 25.90 -5.96
CA ALA A 29 -12.48 25.52 -4.55
C ALA A 29 -13.42 24.32 -4.36
N GLU A 30 -14.39 24.11 -5.26
CA GLU A 30 -15.37 23.02 -5.13
C GLU A 30 -14.84 21.63 -5.53
N VAL A 31 -13.79 21.56 -6.35
CA VAL A 31 -13.31 20.30 -6.96
C VAL A 31 -12.37 19.50 -6.04
N VAL A 32 -11.81 20.13 -5.00
CA VAL A 32 -10.78 19.50 -4.17
C VAL A 32 -11.40 18.68 -3.04
N ARG A 33 -11.22 17.35 -3.07
CA ARG A 33 -11.55 16.47 -1.95
C ARG A 33 -10.46 16.54 -0.88
N TYR A 34 -10.79 17.07 0.28
CA TYR A 34 -9.88 17.15 1.42
C TYR A 34 -10.04 15.91 2.31
N CYS A 35 -8.97 15.13 2.46
CA CYS A 35 -8.91 14.02 3.41
C CYS A 35 -8.35 14.55 4.74
N ALA A 36 -9.19 15.21 5.53
CA ALA A 36 -8.86 15.49 6.94
C ALA A 36 -9.36 14.36 7.82
N ALA A 37 -8.60 14.05 8.87
CA ALA A 37 -9.09 13.22 9.97
C ALA A 37 -10.26 13.88 10.72
N ASN A 38 -10.28 15.21 10.74
CA ASN A 38 -11.29 16.04 11.36
C ASN A 38 -12.45 16.32 10.40
N THR A 39 -13.67 15.94 10.79
CA THR A 39 -14.85 16.02 9.92
C THR A 39 -15.36 17.44 9.76
N ILE A 40 -15.25 18.27 10.80
CA ILE A 40 -15.57 19.70 10.74
C ILE A 40 -14.66 20.40 9.73
N LEU A 41 -13.35 20.14 9.81
CA LEU A 41 -12.37 20.73 8.89
C LEU A 41 -12.56 20.24 7.45
N ALA A 42 -12.87 18.95 7.26
CA ALA A 42 -13.16 18.39 5.95
C ALA A 42 -14.39 19.03 5.30
N ALA A 43 -15.46 19.26 6.07
CA ALA A 43 -16.65 19.96 5.60
C ALA A 43 -16.38 21.44 5.26
N ALA A 44 -15.52 22.10 6.05
CA ALA A 44 -15.19 23.52 5.88
C ALA A 44 -14.15 23.79 4.76
N ALA A 45 -13.47 22.75 4.27
CA ALA A 45 -12.35 22.89 3.33
C ALA A 45 -12.62 23.79 2.11
N PRO A 46 -13.78 23.73 1.41
CA PRO A 46 -14.06 24.62 0.28
C PRO A 46 -14.03 26.11 0.66
N LEU A 47 -14.62 26.47 1.82
CA LEU A 47 -14.60 27.84 2.35
C LEU A 47 -13.18 28.29 2.71
N LEU A 48 -12.44 27.44 3.41
CA LEU A 48 -11.06 27.74 3.84
C LEU A 48 -10.13 27.92 2.65
N MET A 49 -10.29 27.11 1.60
CA MET A 49 -9.56 27.26 0.34
C MET A 49 -9.90 28.55 -0.37
N LEU A 50 -11.19 28.92 -0.43
CA LEU A 50 -11.63 30.19 -0.99
C LEU A 50 -11.00 31.37 -0.25
N PHE A 51 -11.01 31.36 1.08
CA PHE A 51 -10.38 32.40 1.90
C PHE A 51 -8.87 32.53 1.60
N GLY A 52 -8.17 31.40 1.50
CA GLY A 52 -6.75 31.38 1.11
C GLY A 52 -6.50 31.95 -0.29
N GLN A 53 -7.33 31.61 -1.27
CA GLN A 53 -7.20 32.07 -2.65
C GLN A 53 -7.46 33.58 -2.79
N LEU A 54 -8.47 34.10 -2.10
CA LEU A 54 -8.81 35.53 -2.12
C LEU A 54 -7.66 36.42 -1.62
N ARG A 55 -6.83 35.91 -0.71
CA ARG A 55 -5.63 36.60 -0.20
C ARG A 55 -4.47 36.59 -1.19
N LEU A 56 -4.36 35.55 -2.03
CA LEU A 56 -3.21 35.34 -2.91
C LEU A 56 -3.39 35.95 -4.30
N MET A 57 -4.64 36.14 -4.76
CA MET A 57 -4.90 36.55 -6.14
C MET A 57 -5.59 37.92 -6.24
N PRO A 58 -5.04 38.85 -7.04
CA PRO A 58 -5.76 40.04 -7.46
C PRO A 58 -6.83 39.63 -8.49
N VAL A 59 -8.09 39.71 -8.06
CA VAL A 59 -9.27 39.30 -8.83
C VAL A 59 -10.13 40.54 -9.00
N GLU A 60 -10.83 40.67 -10.12
CA GLU A 60 -11.90 41.65 -10.24
C GLU A 60 -13.10 41.15 -9.41
N ARG A 61 -13.29 41.75 -8.24
CA ARG A 61 -14.22 41.28 -7.22
C ARG A 61 -15.57 41.97 -7.35
N GLN A 62 -16.63 41.17 -7.35
CA GLN A 62 -18.01 41.60 -7.22
C GLN A 62 -18.55 41.02 -5.89
N ALA A 63 -19.08 41.87 -5.02
CA ALA A 63 -19.44 41.47 -3.66
C ALA A 63 -20.67 40.55 -3.65
N GLU A 64 -21.67 40.84 -4.49
CA GLU A 64 -22.89 40.04 -4.60
C GLU A 64 -22.64 38.55 -4.94
N PRO A 65 -21.99 38.20 -6.07
CA PRO A 65 -21.75 36.80 -6.39
C PRO A 65 -20.78 36.12 -5.42
N LEU A 66 -19.89 36.86 -4.77
CA LEU A 66 -19.04 36.29 -3.72
C LEU A 66 -19.86 35.92 -2.49
N ALA A 67 -20.73 36.83 -2.04
CA ALA A 67 -21.58 36.60 -0.88
C ALA A 67 -22.53 35.43 -1.09
N GLN A 68 -23.15 35.33 -2.27
CA GLN A 68 -23.99 34.19 -2.64
C GLN A 68 -23.22 32.87 -2.56
N HIS A 69 -22.01 32.82 -3.14
CA HIS A 69 -21.20 31.60 -3.10
C HIS A 69 -20.73 31.24 -1.68
N VAL A 70 -20.35 32.23 -0.87
CA VAL A 70 -19.97 32.00 0.54
C VAL A 70 -21.16 31.50 1.35
N ALA A 71 -22.35 32.09 1.16
CA ALA A 71 -23.57 31.65 1.82
C ALA A 71 -23.93 30.20 1.43
N GLU A 72 -23.90 29.86 0.14
CA GLU A 72 -24.13 28.50 -0.36
C GLU A 72 -23.12 27.50 0.23
N ALA A 73 -21.85 27.88 0.33
CA ALA A 73 -20.81 27.05 0.90
C ALA A 73 -20.97 26.87 2.42
N ILE A 74 -21.43 27.89 3.16
CA ILE A 74 -21.78 27.79 4.58
C ILE A 74 -22.98 26.85 4.78
N GLU A 75 -24.02 26.96 3.96
CA GLU A 75 -25.16 26.04 4.05
C GLU A 75 -24.77 24.60 3.68
N LYS A 76 -23.86 24.42 2.71
CA LYS A 76 -23.33 23.11 2.35
C LYS A 76 -22.51 22.51 3.49
N PHE A 77 -21.71 23.34 4.18
CA PHE A 77 -21.01 22.97 5.39
C PHE A 77 -22.01 22.48 6.46
N ASP A 78 -23.03 23.28 6.76
CA ASP A 78 -24.08 22.97 7.75
C ASP A 78 -24.73 21.60 7.48
N ARG A 79 -25.22 21.38 6.25
CA ARG A 79 -25.81 20.10 5.82
C ARG A 79 -24.84 18.91 5.87
N THR A 80 -23.54 19.15 5.78
CA THR A 80 -22.52 18.08 5.81
C THR A 80 -22.21 17.69 7.25
N VAL A 81 -22.10 18.68 8.14
CA VAL A 81 -21.85 18.45 9.57
C VAL A 81 -23.07 17.84 10.24
N GLU A 82 -24.29 18.26 9.90
CA GLU A 82 -25.55 17.66 10.39
C GLU A 82 -25.67 16.15 10.08
N LYS A 83 -25.05 15.69 8.99
CA LYS A 83 -25.06 14.27 8.58
C LYS A 83 -23.93 13.46 9.20
N SER A 84 -23.06 14.11 9.97
CA SER A 84 -21.87 13.52 10.57
C SER A 84 -22.06 13.36 12.09
N ASP A 85 -21.16 12.64 12.75
CA ASP A 85 -21.21 12.40 14.21
C ASP A 85 -20.66 13.58 15.04
N VAL A 86 -20.93 14.82 14.60
CA VAL A 86 -20.44 16.04 15.26
C VAL A 86 -21.50 16.54 16.23
N ALA A 87 -21.09 16.94 17.44
CA ALA A 87 -21.99 17.52 18.42
C ALA A 87 -22.70 18.78 17.88
N GLU A 88 -24.00 18.93 18.13
CA GLU A 88 -24.79 20.05 17.61
C GLU A 88 -24.24 21.42 18.04
N GLU A 89 -23.75 21.51 19.29
CA GLU A 89 -23.10 22.71 19.80
C GLU A 89 -21.84 23.05 18.98
N ASP A 90 -21.00 22.06 18.70
CA ASP A 90 -19.77 22.26 17.91
C ASP A 90 -20.07 22.64 16.47
N ALA A 91 -21.09 22.02 15.87
CA ALA A 91 -21.56 22.38 14.52
C ALA A 91 -22.02 23.84 14.45
N ARG A 92 -22.81 24.28 15.44
CA ARG A 92 -23.31 25.65 15.54
C ARG A 92 -22.18 26.66 15.74
N ILE A 93 -21.23 26.36 16.64
CA ILE A 93 -20.08 27.23 16.88
C ILE A 93 -19.16 27.25 15.65
N ALA A 94 -18.92 26.12 14.98
CA ALA A 94 -18.13 26.07 13.76
C ALA A 94 -18.73 26.95 12.66
N ARG A 95 -20.04 26.87 12.45
CA ARG A 95 -20.76 27.73 11.49
C ARG A 95 -20.61 29.21 11.85
N TYR A 96 -20.78 29.55 13.13
CA TYR A 96 -20.59 30.92 13.61
C TYR A 96 -19.17 31.44 13.36
N VAL A 97 -18.17 30.63 13.70
CA VAL A 97 -16.75 30.92 13.47
C VAL A 97 -16.45 31.14 11.99
N LEU A 98 -17.02 30.34 11.09
CA LEU A 98 -16.85 30.51 9.65
C LEU A 98 -17.50 31.80 9.14
N CYS A 99 -18.65 32.21 9.70
CA CYS A 99 -19.30 33.48 9.37
C CYS A 99 -18.46 34.68 9.81
N GLU A 100 -17.98 34.69 11.06
CA GLU A 100 -17.07 35.72 11.58
C GLU A 100 -15.77 35.79 10.76
N THR A 101 -15.23 34.62 10.37
CA THR A 101 -14.02 34.54 9.55
C THR A 101 -14.25 35.09 8.14
N ALA A 102 -15.38 34.77 7.53
CA ALA A 102 -15.76 35.33 6.23
C ALA A 102 -15.88 36.86 6.32
N ASP A 103 -16.58 37.38 7.32
CA ASP A 103 -16.80 38.81 7.48
C ASP A 103 -15.51 39.58 7.76
N ASP A 104 -14.61 39.05 8.58
CA ASP A 104 -13.30 39.66 8.83
C ASP A 104 -12.38 39.58 7.61
N LEU A 105 -12.26 38.42 6.95
CA LEU A 105 -11.34 38.29 5.83
C LEU A 105 -11.82 39.03 4.57
N ILE A 106 -13.10 38.85 4.22
CA ILE A 106 -13.68 39.36 2.98
C ILE A 106 -14.08 40.84 3.14
N GLY A 107 -14.59 41.23 4.31
CA GLY A 107 -14.93 42.62 4.62
C GLY A 107 -13.73 43.56 4.58
N ASN A 108 -12.52 43.04 4.83
CA ASN A 108 -11.28 43.82 4.78
C ASN A 108 -10.53 43.74 3.44
N LEU A 109 -11.11 43.13 2.40
CA LEU A 109 -10.53 43.17 1.05
C LEU A 109 -10.72 44.54 0.40
N PRO A 110 -9.81 44.98 -0.50
CA PRO A 110 -10.03 46.19 -1.27
C PRO A 110 -11.11 45.95 -2.33
N TRP A 111 -12.26 46.63 -2.19
CA TRP A 111 -13.40 46.54 -3.09
C TRP A 111 -13.40 47.65 -4.15
N PRO A 112 -13.77 47.35 -5.41
CA PRO A 112 -13.91 48.36 -6.45
C PRO A 112 -15.22 49.15 -6.29
N GLY A 113 -15.12 50.46 -6.02
CA GLY A 113 -16.26 51.37 -6.06
C GLY A 113 -17.15 51.34 -4.81
N LYS A 114 -18.48 51.36 -5.00
CA LYS A 114 -19.48 51.38 -3.91
C LYS A 114 -19.99 49.99 -3.51
N ASP A 115 -19.54 48.93 -4.20
CA ASP A 115 -19.97 47.57 -3.88
C ASP A 115 -19.20 47.12 -2.64
N ASP A 116 -19.89 47.10 -1.50
CA ASP A 116 -19.30 46.84 -0.19
C ASP A 116 -19.86 45.52 0.38
N TRP A 117 -19.00 44.80 1.10
CA TRP A 117 -19.32 43.58 1.81
C TRP A 117 -20.22 43.85 3.03
N SER A 118 -20.21 45.06 3.58
CA SER A 118 -20.92 45.41 4.81
C SER A 118 -22.42 45.06 4.80
N GLN A 119 -23.09 45.19 3.65
CA GLN A 119 -24.53 44.87 3.50
C GLN A 119 -24.80 43.35 3.39
N ARG A 120 -23.75 42.55 3.25
CA ARG A 120 -23.81 41.10 2.96
C ARG A 120 -23.05 40.29 4.00
N SER A 121 -23.03 40.78 5.24
CA SER A 121 -22.41 40.07 6.35
C SER A 121 -23.04 38.68 6.55
N MET A 122 -22.20 37.65 6.59
CA MET A 122 -22.62 36.28 6.85
C MET A 122 -23.15 36.13 8.28
N SER A 123 -22.52 36.83 9.23
CA SER A 123 -22.94 36.84 10.63
C SER A 123 -24.33 37.46 10.80
N TRP A 124 -24.63 38.53 10.06
CA TRP A 124 -25.97 39.09 10.02
C TRP A 124 -26.97 38.14 9.35
N GLN A 125 -26.61 37.58 8.19
CA GLN A 125 -27.51 36.71 7.42
C GLN A 125 -27.91 35.43 8.17
N PHE A 126 -26.97 34.78 8.87
CA PHE A 126 -27.23 33.51 9.54
C PHE A 126 -27.55 33.63 11.02
N PHE A 127 -26.96 34.60 11.72
CA PHE A 127 -27.09 34.75 13.17
C PHE A 127 -27.79 36.05 13.59
N HIS A 128 -28.23 36.88 12.65
CA HIS A 128 -28.89 38.17 12.91
C HIS A 128 -28.11 39.04 13.90
N THR A 129 -26.79 38.89 13.90
CA THR A 129 -25.87 39.52 14.85
C THR A 129 -24.81 40.25 14.05
N GLN A 130 -24.49 41.47 14.46
CA GLN A 130 -23.40 42.23 13.85
C GLN A 130 -22.06 41.60 14.24
N SER A 131 -21.17 41.42 13.26
CA SER A 131 -19.83 40.93 13.54
C SER A 131 -19.10 41.93 14.44
N SER A 132 -18.80 41.50 15.67
CA SER A 132 -18.13 42.33 16.68
C SER A 132 -16.62 42.08 16.72
N GLY A 133 -16.13 41.05 16.00
CA GLY A 133 -14.75 40.58 16.02
C GLY A 133 -14.30 39.97 17.35
N THR A 134 -15.15 40.01 18.39
CA THR A 134 -14.88 39.48 19.74
C THR A 134 -15.51 38.12 19.96
N GLY A 135 -16.66 37.84 19.31
CA GLY A 135 -17.41 36.59 19.49
C GLY A 135 -16.61 35.35 19.12
N PHE A 136 -15.74 35.42 18.11
CA PHE A 136 -14.79 34.34 17.82
C PHE A 136 -13.91 34.00 19.03
N TYR A 137 -13.36 35.01 19.71
CA TYR A 137 -12.45 34.80 20.85
C TYR A 137 -13.21 34.40 22.12
N GLU A 138 -14.44 34.85 22.30
CA GLU A 138 -15.32 34.36 23.36
C GLU A 138 -15.62 32.87 23.19
N ALA A 139 -15.96 32.44 21.97
CA ALA A 139 -16.13 31.02 21.64
C ALA A 139 -14.82 30.24 21.86
N LEU A 140 -13.68 30.80 21.43
CA LEU A 140 -12.37 30.18 21.61
C LEU A 140 -12.05 29.94 23.09
N ASN A 141 -12.26 30.95 23.93
CA ASN A 141 -11.99 30.86 25.36
C ASN A 141 -12.89 29.82 26.04
N LYS A 142 -14.16 29.70 25.61
CA LYS A 142 -15.06 28.66 26.09
C LYS A 142 -14.57 27.25 25.72
N ILE A 143 -14.13 27.07 24.48
CA ILE A 143 -13.61 25.78 23.97
C ILE A 143 -12.29 25.39 24.65
N LEU A 144 -11.42 26.36 24.90
CA LEU A 144 -10.14 26.14 25.61
C LEU A 144 -10.31 25.68 27.06
N ALA A 145 -11.51 25.78 27.65
CA ALA A 145 -11.80 25.19 28.95
C ALA A 145 -11.87 23.65 28.90
N HIS A 146 -12.31 23.08 27.77
CA HIS A 146 -12.47 21.63 27.52
C HIS A 146 -11.97 21.22 26.13
N PRO A 147 -10.69 21.48 25.80
CA PRO A 147 -10.14 21.31 24.46
C PRO A 147 -10.14 19.85 23.97
N GLU A 148 -10.14 18.87 24.87
CA GLU A 148 -10.21 17.45 24.56
C GLU A 148 -11.55 17.05 23.93
N THR A 149 -12.64 17.66 24.37
CA THR A 149 -13.99 17.36 23.88
C THR A 149 -14.27 18.07 22.56
N HIS A 150 -13.68 19.24 22.38
CA HIS A 150 -13.89 20.14 21.25
C HIS A 150 -12.67 20.21 20.31
N TYR A 151 -11.85 19.15 20.27
CA TYR A 151 -10.57 19.15 19.56
C TYR A 151 -10.74 19.52 18.08
N ASP A 152 -11.73 18.91 17.40
CA ASP A 152 -11.97 19.12 15.98
C ASP A 152 -12.41 20.56 15.68
N LEU A 153 -13.17 21.17 16.59
CA LEU A 153 -13.56 22.58 16.48
C LEU A 153 -12.38 23.52 16.75
N LEU A 154 -11.56 23.22 17.77
CA LEU A 154 -10.35 23.98 18.07
C LEU A 154 -9.37 23.98 16.90
N GLU A 155 -9.25 22.86 16.20
CA GLU A 155 -8.43 22.76 14.98
C GLU A 155 -8.97 23.65 13.86
N LEU A 156 -10.29 23.70 13.63
CA LEU A 156 -10.90 24.64 12.69
C LEU A 156 -10.55 26.09 13.04
N MET A 157 -10.72 26.48 14.31
CA MET A 157 -10.42 27.84 14.78
C MET A 157 -8.93 28.19 14.59
N HIS A 158 -8.03 27.24 14.83
CA HIS A 158 -6.60 27.41 14.55
C HIS A 158 -6.33 27.66 13.06
N VAL A 159 -7.01 26.95 12.17
CA VAL A 159 -6.89 27.16 10.72
C VAL A 159 -7.42 28.54 10.33
N CYS A 160 -8.55 29.00 10.88
CA CYS A 160 -9.05 30.37 10.65
C CYS A 160 -8.05 31.44 11.08
N LEU A 161 -7.44 31.31 12.27
CA LEU A 161 -6.37 32.20 12.73
C LEU A 161 -5.17 32.18 11.78
N SER A 162 -4.78 30.99 11.30
CA SER A 162 -3.65 30.83 10.36
C SER A 162 -3.95 31.39 8.97
N LEU A 163 -5.22 31.42 8.56
CA LEU A 163 -5.70 32.07 7.34
C LEU A 163 -5.81 33.59 7.47
N GLY A 164 -5.49 34.16 8.64
CA GLY A 164 -5.37 35.59 8.84
C GLY A 164 -6.60 36.24 9.46
N PHE A 165 -7.47 35.48 10.12
CA PHE A 165 -8.50 36.07 10.98
C PHE A 165 -7.84 36.91 12.09
N GLU A 166 -8.22 38.17 12.19
CA GLU A 166 -7.71 39.10 13.21
C GLU A 166 -8.79 39.43 14.25
N GLY A 167 -10.03 39.69 13.80
CA GLY A 167 -11.15 40.06 14.69
C GLY A 167 -10.79 41.27 15.57
N GLN A 168 -11.00 41.14 16.88
CA GLN A 168 -10.73 42.19 17.88
C GLN A 168 -9.27 42.69 17.92
N TYR A 169 -8.31 41.93 17.37
CA TYR A 169 -6.91 42.33 17.33
C TYR A 169 -6.55 43.16 16.08
N ARG A 170 -7.50 43.36 15.16
CA ARG A 170 -7.31 44.16 13.96
C ARG A 170 -7.02 45.62 14.32
N GLY A 171 -5.95 46.18 13.78
CA GLY A 171 -5.53 47.56 14.04
C GLY A 171 -4.84 47.80 15.40
N VAL A 172 -4.65 46.76 16.23
CA VAL A 172 -3.81 46.84 17.42
C VAL A 172 -2.34 46.95 16.99
N ARG A 173 -1.54 47.75 17.71
CA ARG A 173 -0.13 47.97 17.37
C ARG A 173 0.60 46.61 17.31
N ARG A 174 1.29 46.37 16.19
CA ARG A 174 1.99 45.10 15.89
C ARG A 174 3.01 44.68 16.95
N GLU A 175 3.49 45.63 17.76
CA GLU A 175 4.41 45.43 18.88
C GLU A 175 3.83 44.51 19.97
N ASP A 176 2.49 44.43 20.09
CA ASP A 176 1.84 43.72 21.18
C ASP A 176 1.76 42.20 20.96
N ASN A 177 2.07 41.66 19.77
CA ASN A 177 2.12 40.22 19.44
C ASN A 177 0.98 39.34 20.00
N ASN A 178 -0.17 39.94 20.34
CA ASN A 178 -1.24 39.27 21.08
C ASN A 178 -1.91 38.18 20.22
N LEU A 179 -2.18 38.48 18.94
CA LEU A 179 -2.72 37.50 18.00
C LEU A 179 -1.77 36.30 17.81
N GLU A 180 -0.47 36.57 17.67
CA GLU A 180 0.55 35.52 17.52
C GLU A 180 0.68 34.67 18.78
N ARG A 181 0.55 35.27 19.96
CA ARG A 181 0.48 34.55 21.23
C ARG A 181 -0.74 33.63 21.26
N VAL A 182 -1.94 34.14 20.97
CA VAL A 182 -3.17 33.33 20.94
C VAL A 182 -3.05 32.17 19.94
N ARG A 183 -2.56 32.44 18.72
CA ARG A 183 -2.36 31.42 17.69
C ARG A 183 -1.39 30.32 18.15
N ARG A 184 -0.29 30.70 18.81
CA ARG A 184 0.67 29.74 19.38
C ARG A 184 0.06 28.95 20.52
N ASP A 185 -0.66 29.58 21.44
CA ASP A 185 -1.25 28.90 22.60
C ASP A 185 -2.30 27.86 22.15
N VAL A 186 -3.11 28.20 21.14
CA VAL A 186 -4.04 27.25 20.49
C VAL A 186 -3.27 26.10 19.84
N TYR A 187 -2.20 26.40 19.11
CA TYR A 187 -1.37 25.38 18.48
C TYR A 187 -0.76 24.42 19.50
N GLU A 188 -0.14 24.93 20.57
CA GLU A 188 0.45 24.10 21.63
C GLU A 188 -0.61 23.24 22.31
N THR A 189 -1.81 23.78 22.55
CA THR A 189 -2.94 23.03 23.09
C THR A 189 -3.32 21.86 22.16
N LEU A 190 -3.44 22.09 20.85
CA LEU A 190 -3.69 21.02 19.87
C LEU A 190 -2.58 19.96 19.91
N ARG A 191 -1.31 20.37 20.00
CA ARG A 191 -0.17 19.45 20.04
C ARG A 191 -0.09 18.63 21.32
N TYR A 192 -0.57 19.19 22.43
CA TYR A 192 -0.65 18.49 23.70
C TYR A 192 -1.62 17.31 23.62
N PHE A 193 -2.82 17.49 23.05
CA PHE A 193 -3.84 16.43 22.98
C PHE A 193 -3.66 15.46 21.81
N ARG A 194 -3.09 15.92 20.68
CA ARG A 194 -2.81 15.06 19.52
C ARG A 194 -1.45 15.42 18.93
N THR A 195 -0.45 14.58 19.24
CA THR A 195 0.86 14.67 18.60
C THR A 195 0.72 14.42 17.09
N ARG A 196 1.50 15.13 16.25
CA ARG A 196 1.47 14.88 14.80
C ARG A 196 1.82 13.43 14.52
N ALA A 197 1.08 12.79 13.62
CA ALA A 197 1.60 11.64 12.92
C ALA A 197 2.77 12.12 12.03
N GLY A 198 4.00 11.93 12.50
CA GLY A 198 5.25 12.23 11.80
C GLY A 198 5.54 13.73 11.64
N GLU A 199 6.70 14.16 12.13
CA GLU A 199 7.31 15.46 11.85
C GLU A 199 7.89 15.53 10.41
N ASP A 200 7.38 14.67 9.54
CA ASP A 200 7.91 14.43 8.22
C ASP A 200 7.34 15.48 7.27
N ILE A 201 8.17 16.48 6.96
CA ILE A 201 7.83 17.65 6.14
C ILE A 201 7.44 17.27 4.69
N SER A 202 7.76 16.05 4.26
CA SER A 202 7.35 15.49 2.98
C SER A 202 6.71 14.12 3.21
N PRO A 203 5.46 13.87 2.78
CA PRO A 203 4.89 12.52 2.75
C PRO A 203 5.72 11.53 1.92
N ARG A 204 6.69 12.03 1.13
CA ARG A 204 7.53 11.28 0.19
C ARG A 204 9.03 11.39 0.52
N TRP A 205 9.40 11.71 1.77
CA TRP A 205 10.82 11.70 2.17
C TRP A 205 11.46 10.31 2.00
N GLN A 206 10.64 9.26 2.08
CA GLN A 206 10.97 7.92 1.60
C GLN A 206 10.82 7.89 0.07
N GLY A 207 11.88 8.28 -0.61
CA GLY A 207 11.92 8.31 -2.07
C GLY A 207 11.48 6.98 -2.67
N LEU A 208 10.47 7.00 -3.54
CA LEU A 208 10.10 5.96 -4.52
C LEU A 208 10.25 4.48 -4.06
N ALA A 209 9.99 4.17 -2.80
CA ALA A 209 9.89 2.80 -2.30
C ALA A 209 8.43 2.41 -2.02
N GLU A 210 7.54 3.41 -1.88
CA GLU A 210 6.16 3.27 -1.40
C GLU A 210 5.11 3.42 -2.53
N THR A 211 5.51 3.43 -3.81
CA THR A 211 4.56 3.34 -4.94
C THR A 211 4.34 1.90 -5.42
N MET A 212 4.54 0.91 -4.56
CA MET A 212 3.96 -0.41 -4.77
C MET A 212 2.67 -0.48 -3.99
N ALA A 213 1.57 -0.41 -4.73
CA ALA A 213 0.23 -0.65 -4.25
C ALA A 213 0.19 -1.77 -3.19
N GLN A 214 -0.39 -1.39 -2.07
CA GLN A 214 -0.85 -2.22 -0.98
C GLN A 214 -1.61 -3.45 -1.52
N SER A 215 -1.34 -4.60 -0.90
CA SER A 215 -2.01 -5.89 -1.10
C SER A 215 -1.72 -6.64 -2.42
N SER A 216 -0.49 -7.14 -2.57
CA SER A 216 -0.33 -8.45 -3.22
C SER A 216 -0.50 -9.52 -2.14
N ALA A 217 -1.52 -10.36 -2.27
CA ALA A 217 -1.51 -11.66 -1.61
C ALA A 217 -0.34 -12.45 -2.22
N ARG A 218 0.87 -12.25 -1.69
CA ARG A 218 2.02 -13.08 -2.03
C ARG A 218 1.73 -14.44 -1.44
N LEU A 219 1.26 -15.37 -2.27
CA LEU A 219 1.24 -16.77 -1.90
C LEU A 219 2.66 -17.12 -1.41
N PRO A 220 2.83 -17.55 -0.15
CA PRO A 220 4.15 -17.87 0.35
C PRO A 220 4.73 -18.97 -0.52
N LEU A 221 6.00 -18.83 -0.90
CA LEU A 221 6.69 -19.74 -1.83
C LEU A 221 6.55 -21.22 -1.40
N TRP A 222 6.42 -21.46 -0.09
CA TRP A 222 6.21 -22.78 0.47
C TRP A 222 4.87 -23.42 0.07
N VAL A 223 3.81 -22.65 -0.18
CA VAL A 223 2.52 -23.16 -0.66
C VAL A 223 2.64 -23.64 -2.11
N VAL A 224 3.37 -22.91 -2.95
CA VAL A 224 3.65 -23.34 -4.33
C VAL A 224 4.52 -24.59 -4.32
N ALA A 225 5.57 -24.62 -3.50
CA ALA A 225 6.43 -25.78 -3.34
C ALA A 225 5.66 -27.01 -2.82
N ALA A 226 4.80 -26.83 -1.82
CA ALA A 226 3.96 -27.89 -1.26
C ALA A 226 2.95 -28.41 -2.30
N SER A 227 2.29 -27.51 -3.04
CA SER A 227 1.36 -27.88 -4.11
C SER A 227 2.05 -28.65 -5.24
N ALA A 228 3.22 -28.19 -5.68
CA ALA A 228 4.00 -28.87 -6.72
C ALA A 228 4.46 -30.26 -6.24
N SER A 229 4.91 -30.37 -4.99
CA SER A 229 5.33 -31.65 -4.40
C SER A 229 4.16 -32.63 -4.25
N ALA A 230 2.99 -32.15 -3.83
CA ALA A 230 1.77 -32.95 -3.75
C ALA A 230 1.32 -33.50 -5.11
N LEU A 231 1.35 -32.66 -6.16
CA LEU A 231 1.03 -33.09 -7.53
C LEU A 231 2.00 -34.15 -8.06
N LEU A 232 3.31 -33.97 -7.82
CA LEU A 232 4.32 -34.95 -8.22
C LEU A 232 4.16 -36.28 -7.48
N ALA A 233 3.88 -36.24 -6.18
CA ALA A 233 3.62 -37.45 -5.40
C ALA A 233 2.38 -38.19 -5.92
N ALA A 234 1.27 -37.48 -6.16
CA ALA A 234 0.05 -38.08 -6.70
C ALA A 234 0.30 -38.75 -8.07
N ALA A 235 1.02 -38.07 -8.98
CA ALA A 235 1.38 -38.63 -10.28
C ALA A 235 2.27 -39.88 -10.15
N PHE A 236 3.26 -39.84 -9.26
CA PHE A 236 4.14 -40.99 -8.99
C PHE A 236 3.36 -42.20 -8.47
N PHE A 237 2.49 -42.02 -7.48
CA PHE A 237 1.68 -43.10 -6.94
C PHE A 237 0.71 -43.67 -7.98
N ALA A 238 0.09 -42.82 -8.80
CA ALA A 238 -0.77 -43.26 -9.89
C ALA A 238 -0.02 -44.13 -10.90
N LEU A 239 1.15 -43.68 -11.38
CA LEU A 239 2.00 -44.47 -12.27
C LEU A 239 2.44 -45.80 -11.61
N ARG A 240 2.81 -45.76 -10.33
CA ARG A 240 3.26 -46.94 -9.59
C ARG A 240 2.15 -47.98 -9.45
N VAL A 241 0.90 -47.56 -9.25
CA VAL A 241 -0.27 -48.45 -9.20
C VAL A 241 -0.57 -49.01 -10.59
N PHE A 242 -0.55 -48.18 -11.64
CA PHE A 242 -0.76 -48.64 -13.02
C PHE A 242 0.27 -49.71 -13.41
N ILE A 243 1.55 -49.46 -13.16
CA ILE A 243 2.64 -50.40 -13.48
C ILE A 243 2.52 -51.68 -12.64
N SER A 244 2.16 -51.58 -11.37
CA SER A 244 1.96 -52.77 -10.52
C SER A 244 0.81 -53.63 -11.03
N ASN A 245 -0.31 -53.01 -11.41
CA ASN A 245 -1.47 -53.74 -11.92
C ASN A 245 -1.17 -54.43 -13.26
N GLU A 246 -0.46 -53.76 -14.18
CA GLU A 246 -0.01 -54.35 -15.43
C GLU A 246 1.02 -55.48 -15.19
N GLY A 247 1.92 -55.28 -14.23
CA GLY A 247 2.90 -56.28 -13.82
C GLY A 247 2.27 -57.53 -13.22
N ASP A 248 1.29 -57.37 -12.32
CA ASP A 248 0.55 -58.47 -11.71
C ASP A 248 -0.30 -59.22 -12.74
N ALA A 249 -0.88 -58.51 -13.72
CA ALA A 249 -1.60 -59.12 -14.82
C ALA A 249 -0.68 -59.95 -15.73
N ALA A 250 0.48 -59.41 -16.11
CA ALA A 250 1.48 -60.13 -16.91
C ALA A 250 2.09 -61.32 -16.15
N ALA A 251 2.34 -61.17 -14.84
CA ALA A 251 2.80 -62.26 -13.98
C ALA A 251 1.75 -63.37 -13.87
N GLY A 252 0.47 -63.01 -13.79
CA GLY A 252 -0.65 -63.96 -13.84
C GLY A 252 -0.71 -64.74 -15.16
N GLU A 253 -0.49 -64.07 -16.28
CA GLU A 253 -0.44 -64.70 -17.61
C GLU A 253 0.76 -65.66 -17.73
N LEU A 254 1.94 -65.27 -17.25
CA LEU A 254 3.13 -66.14 -17.21
C LEU A 254 2.95 -67.35 -16.28
N LEU A 255 2.28 -67.18 -15.14
CA LEU A 255 1.95 -68.28 -14.24
C LEU A 255 0.90 -69.22 -14.84
N ALA A 256 -0.06 -68.69 -15.61
CA ALA A 256 -1.04 -69.50 -16.34
C ALA A 256 -0.38 -70.33 -17.46
N LEU A 257 0.70 -69.81 -18.07
CA LEU A 257 1.49 -70.52 -19.07
C LEU A 257 2.42 -71.59 -18.47
N ASN A 258 2.70 -71.54 -17.16
CA ASN A 258 3.54 -72.52 -16.47
C ASN A 258 2.76 -73.21 -15.33
N PRO A 259 1.91 -74.20 -15.62
CA PRO A 259 1.16 -74.92 -14.60
C PRO A 259 2.11 -75.57 -13.59
N SER A 260 1.94 -75.25 -12.30
CA SER A 260 2.71 -75.78 -11.18
C SER A 260 2.41 -77.25 -10.87
N ILE A 261 2.23 -78.08 -11.90
CA ILE A 261 2.20 -79.52 -11.74
C ILE A 261 3.65 -79.95 -11.54
N PRO A 262 4.01 -80.63 -10.44
CA PRO A 262 5.35 -81.14 -10.29
C PRO A 262 5.61 -82.10 -11.46
N VAL A 263 6.49 -81.70 -12.37
CA VAL A 263 6.96 -82.58 -13.45
C VAL A 263 7.68 -83.73 -12.77
N ALA A 264 7.01 -84.87 -12.66
CA ALA A 264 7.64 -86.12 -12.27
C ALA A 264 8.63 -86.46 -13.39
N ILE A 265 9.91 -86.20 -13.14
CA ILE A 265 11.00 -86.60 -14.03
C ILE A 265 11.08 -88.13 -13.92
N GLU A 266 10.37 -88.86 -14.77
CA GLU A 266 10.74 -90.24 -15.07
C GLU A 266 12.07 -90.20 -15.81
N ARG A 267 13.17 -90.32 -15.04
CA ARG A 267 14.45 -90.70 -15.62
C ARG A 267 14.29 -92.11 -16.14
N ALA A 268 14.23 -92.26 -17.47
CA ALA A 268 14.54 -93.53 -18.12
C ALA A 268 15.86 -94.05 -17.52
N SER A 269 15.83 -95.28 -17.03
CA SER A 269 16.95 -95.92 -16.33
C SER A 269 18.26 -95.72 -17.09
N VAL A 270 19.22 -95.08 -16.44
CA VAL A 270 20.61 -95.05 -16.90
C VAL A 270 21.14 -96.47 -16.84
N ALA A 271 21.47 -97.07 -17.99
CA ALA A 271 22.26 -98.29 -18.05
C ALA A 271 23.60 -98.05 -17.32
N PRO A 272 24.10 -98.98 -16.48
CA PRO A 272 25.31 -98.75 -15.71
C PRO A 272 26.50 -98.45 -16.61
N LEU A 273 27.20 -97.37 -16.30
CA LEU A 273 28.48 -96.98 -16.88
C LEU A 273 29.49 -98.11 -16.60
N VAL A 274 30.02 -98.73 -17.65
CA VAL A 274 31.15 -99.65 -17.55
C VAL A 274 32.35 -98.87 -17.03
N GLU A 275 32.76 -99.21 -15.81
CA GLU A 275 33.88 -98.64 -15.09
C GLU A 275 35.21 -98.91 -15.86
N PRO A 276 36.11 -97.91 -15.99
CA PRO A 276 37.39 -98.11 -16.67
C PRO A 276 38.27 -99.03 -15.81
N ALA A 277 38.55 -100.24 -16.32
CA ALA A 277 39.42 -101.19 -15.67
C ALA A 277 40.83 -100.60 -15.47
N LYS A 278 41.13 -100.31 -14.21
CA LYS A 278 42.41 -99.86 -13.68
C LYS A 278 43.47 -100.93 -13.95
N VAL A 279 44.41 -100.62 -14.84
CA VAL A 279 45.57 -101.45 -15.17
C VAL A 279 46.50 -101.54 -13.95
N ALA A 280 46.67 -102.75 -13.41
CA ALA A 280 47.71 -103.04 -12.43
C ALA A 280 49.03 -103.40 -13.15
N PRO A 281 50.19 -102.92 -12.70
CA PRO A 281 51.47 -103.05 -13.40
C PRO A 281 51.94 -104.52 -13.51
N PRO A 282 52.72 -104.84 -14.57
CA PRO A 282 53.01 -106.21 -14.98
C PRO A 282 53.95 -106.95 -14.02
N ALA A 283 53.64 -108.22 -13.76
CA ALA A 283 54.56 -109.16 -13.13
C ALA A 283 55.77 -109.38 -14.05
N ALA A 284 56.86 -108.69 -13.73
CA ALA A 284 58.09 -108.56 -14.51
C ALA A 284 58.93 -109.84 -14.69
N ASN A 285 58.42 -111.03 -14.37
CA ASN A 285 59.23 -112.25 -14.25
C ASN A 285 58.77 -113.43 -15.15
N ALA A 286 57.53 -113.44 -15.65
CA ALA A 286 56.96 -114.62 -16.32
C ALA A 286 57.60 -114.95 -17.69
N GLN A 287 58.16 -113.96 -18.38
CA GLN A 287 58.79 -114.18 -19.69
C GLN A 287 60.24 -114.67 -19.56
N ILE A 288 60.98 -114.19 -18.55
CA ILE A 288 62.34 -114.67 -18.25
C ILE A 288 62.28 -116.13 -17.80
N ASP A 289 61.30 -116.50 -16.96
CA ASP A 289 61.11 -117.88 -16.53
C ASP A 289 60.73 -118.81 -17.69
N ARG A 290 59.94 -118.32 -18.66
CA ARG A 290 59.56 -119.07 -19.86
C ARG A 290 60.75 -119.28 -20.81
N ILE A 291 61.63 -118.28 -20.95
CA ILE A 291 62.88 -118.41 -21.73
C ILE A 291 63.86 -119.36 -21.01
N ARG A 292 64.01 -119.25 -19.69
CA ARG A 292 64.85 -120.15 -18.89
C ARG A 292 64.38 -121.60 -18.95
N ALA A 293 63.07 -121.86 -18.91
CA ALA A 293 62.51 -123.20 -19.08
C ALA A 293 62.70 -123.76 -20.49
N ALA A 294 62.62 -122.91 -21.53
CA ALA A 294 62.85 -123.33 -22.92
C ALA A 294 64.33 -123.67 -23.19
N LEU A 295 65.28 -122.93 -22.58
CA LEU A 295 66.72 -123.15 -22.72
C LEU A 295 67.31 -124.17 -21.72
N ALA A 296 66.59 -124.53 -20.65
CA ALA A 296 67.06 -125.53 -19.67
C ALA A 296 67.35 -126.89 -20.32
N LYS A 297 66.59 -127.27 -21.36
CA LYS A 297 66.80 -128.53 -22.07
C LYS A 297 68.07 -128.52 -22.93
N ASP A 298 68.45 -127.36 -23.46
CA ASP A 298 69.70 -127.19 -24.22
C ASP A 298 70.93 -127.08 -23.30
N VAL A 299 70.74 -126.67 -22.04
CA VAL A 299 71.80 -126.57 -21.02
C VAL A 299 72.08 -127.91 -20.33
N GLU A 300 71.10 -128.80 -20.16
CA GLU A 300 71.32 -130.18 -19.69
C GLU A 300 71.89 -131.12 -20.77
N GLY A 301 71.82 -130.71 -22.05
CA GLY A 301 72.36 -131.46 -23.17
C GLY A 301 73.86 -131.30 -23.40
N GLY A 302 74.46 -130.16 -22.99
CA GLY A 302 75.84 -129.82 -23.35
C GLY A 302 76.06 -129.72 -24.86
N GLY A 303 77.18 -129.16 -25.29
CA GLY A 303 77.65 -129.36 -26.66
C GLY A 303 78.02 -130.83 -26.91
#